data_AF-A0A1A8IEC9-F1
#
_entry.id   AF-A0A1A8IEC9-F1
#
_cell.length_a   1.000
_cell.length_b   1.000
_cell.length_c   1.000
_cell.angle_alpha   90.00
_cell.angle_beta   90.00
_cell.angle_gamma   90.00
#
_symmetry.space_group_name_H-M   'P 1'
#
loop_
_entity.id
_entity.type
_entity.pdbx_description
1 polymer ?
#
loop_
_entity_poly.entity_id
_entity_poly.type
_entity_poly.pdbx_seq_one_letter_code
_entity_poly.pdbx_strand_id
1 'polypeptide(L)'
;NGRRFGDSFQLGSSISVVCEEGFIKTQGADTITCHLEDGKVMWSGLIPKCEAPCGGHYSGPSGVILSPGWPGYYKDSLSCEWVIEAEAGRSIKISFDRFQTELSYD
;
A
#
# COMPACT_ATOMS: atom_id res chain seq x y z
N ASN A 1 -3.30 2.53 6.60
CA ASN A 1 -2.70 2.01 5.35
C ASN A 1 -3.62 1.06 4.58
N GLY A 2 -4.68 0.49 5.19
CA GLY A 2 -5.62 -0.38 4.49
C GLY A 2 -6.96 -0.50 5.23
N ARG A 3 -8.03 -0.78 4.49
CA ARG A 3 -9.39 -1.01 5.01
C ARG A 3 -9.68 -2.50 5.03
N ARG A 4 -10.10 -3.01 6.19
CA ARG A 4 -10.52 -4.41 6.37
C ARG A 4 -12.03 -4.55 6.16
N PHE A 5 -12.42 -5.61 5.47
CA PHE A 5 -13.78 -6.08 5.31
C PHE A 5 -13.91 -7.46 5.96
N GLY A 6 -15.05 -7.73 6.58
CA GLY A 6 -15.24 -8.87 7.47
C GLY A 6 -14.81 -8.55 8.91
N ASP A 7 -15.65 -8.94 9.85
CA ASP A 7 -15.54 -8.69 11.28
C ASP A 7 -15.57 -9.97 12.13
N SER A 8 -15.98 -11.10 11.55
CA SER A 8 -15.95 -12.42 12.19
C SER A 8 -14.59 -13.12 12.00
N PHE A 9 -14.17 -13.82 13.06
CA PHE A 9 -12.94 -14.62 13.09
C PHE A 9 -13.22 -16.12 13.27
N GLN A 10 -14.48 -16.54 13.08
CA GLN A 10 -14.89 -17.93 13.24
C GLN A 10 -14.40 -18.81 12.08
N LEU A 11 -14.32 -20.13 12.31
CA LEU A 11 -14.02 -21.10 11.25
C LEU A 11 -14.99 -20.92 10.06
N GLY A 12 -14.44 -20.82 8.85
CA GLY A 12 -15.17 -20.52 7.62
C GLY A 12 -15.33 -19.02 7.31
N SER A 13 -14.99 -18.12 8.23
CA SER A 13 -15.07 -16.67 7.99
C SER A 13 -13.92 -16.19 7.10
N SER A 14 -14.19 -15.21 6.24
CA SER A 14 -13.19 -14.57 5.40
C SER A 14 -13.04 -13.10 5.76
N ILE A 15 -11.80 -12.61 5.69
CA ILE A 15 -11.50 -11.19 5.78
C ILE A 15 -10.80 -10.74 4.51
N SER A 16 -11.13 -9.54 4.05
CA SER A 16 -10.51 -8.94 2.87
C SER A 16 -9.86 -7.61 3.24
N VAL A 17 -8.72 -7.29 2.63
CA VAL A 17 -8.01 -6.03 2.88
C VAL A 17 -7.73 -5.32 1.56
N VAL A 18 -8.24 -4.10 1.47
CA VAL A 18 -7.99 -3.18 0.36
C VAL A 18 -7.06 -2.07 0.86
N CYS A 19 -5.93 -1.88 0.19
CA CYS A 19 -4.99 -0.82 0.56
C CYS A 19 -5.61 0.55 0.26
N GLU A 20 -5.30 1.52 1.12
CA GLU A 20 -5.68 2.90 0.90
C GLU A 20 -4.89 3.49 -0.28
N GLU A 21 -5.37 4.59 -0.86
CA GLU A 21 -4.72 5.24 -1.99
C GLU A 21 -3.26 5.60 -1.66
N GLY A 22 -2.35 5.31 -2.60
CA GLY A 22 -0.90 5.47 -2.41
C GLY A 22 -0.19 4.33 -1.68
N PHE A 23 -0.92 3.36 -1.13
CA PHE A 23 -0.34 2.13 -0.56
C PHE A 23 -0.54 0.94 -1.50
N ILE A 24 0.44 0.03 -1.53
CA ILE A 24 0.37 -1.22 -2.28
C ILE A 24 0.41 -2.42 -1.33
N LYS A 25 -0.20 -3.53 -1.74
CA LYS A 25 -0.14 -4.78 -0.98
C LYS A 25 1.22 -5.43 -1.20
N THR A 26 2.07 -5.45 -0.19
CA THR A 26 3.42 -6.02 -0.25
C THR A 26 3.49 -7.44 0.31
N GLN A 27 2.47 -7.86 1.07
CA GLN A 27 2.39 -9.18 1.66
C GLN A 27 0.93 -9.64 1.77
N GLY A 28 0.72 -10.96 1.73
CA GLY A 28 -0.58 -11.59 1.90
C GLY A 28 -1.46 -11.52 0.66
N ALA A 29 -2.64 -12.13 0.75
CA ALA A 29 -3.63 -12.14 -0.32
C ALA A 29 -4.67 -11.03 -0.15
N ASP A 30 -5.52 -10.81 -1.15
CA ASP A 30 -6.64 -9.86 -1.02
C ASP A 30 -7.66 -10.31 0.02
N THR A 31 -7.85 -11.63 0.12
CA THR A 31 -8.80 -12.27 1.04
C THR A 31 -8.15 -13.50 1.64
N ILE A 32 -8.28 -13.66 2.96
CA ILE A 32 -7.87 -14.86 3.68
C ILE A 32 -9.07 -15.43 4.44
N THR A 33 -9.11 -16.75 4.57
CA THR A 33 -10.21 -17.49 5.19
C THR A 33 -9.70 -18.28 6.39
N CYS A 34 -10.44 -18.23 7.49
CA CYS A 34 -10.18 -19.04 8.66
C CYS A 34 -10.64 -20.47 8.35
N HIS A 35 -9.72 -21.42 8.31
CA HIS A 35 -9.99 -22.79 7.90
C HIS A 35 -9.26 -23.78 8.81
N LEU A 36 -9.61 -25.06 8.68
CA LEU A 36 -8.98 -26.14 9.42
C LEU A 36 -7.93 -26.78 8.50
N GLU A 37 -6.68 -26.77 8.92
CA GLU A 37 -5.56 -27.41 8.24
C GLU A 37 -4.87 -28.35 9.23
N ASP A 38 -4.79 -29.64 8.90
CA ASP A 38 -4.21 -30.69 9.76
C ASP A 38 -4.71 -30.67 11.22
N GLY A 39 -6.01 -30.44 11.40
CA GLY A 39 -6.65 -30.39 12.73
C GLY A 39 -6.39 -29.11 13.52
N LYS A 40 -5.74 -28.10 12.93
CA LYS A 40 -5.50 -26.78 13.53
C LYS A 40 -6.29 -25.71 12.81
N VAL A 41 -6.87 -24.78 13.58
CA VAL A 41 -7.60 -23.62 13.03
C VAL A 41 -6.58 -22.53 12.69
N MET A 42 -6.49 -22.16 11.41
CA MET A 42 -5.57 -21.15 10.93
C MET A 42 -6.10 -20.38 9.72
N TRP A 43 -5.50 -19.23 9.43
CA TRP A 43 -5.80 -18.47 8.23
C TRP A 43 -5.17 -19.13 7.00
N SER A 44 -5.87 -19.05 5.86
CA SER A 44 -5.43 -19.59 4.56
C SER A 44 -4.20 -18.92 3.96
N GLY A 45 -3.61 -17.95 4.64
CA GLY A 45 -2.44 -17.24 4.18
C GLY A 45 -1.97 -16.18 5.17
N LEU A 46 -0.91 -15.48 4.76
CA LEU A 46 -0.36 -14.37 5.54
C LEU A 46 -1.36 -13.21 5.63
N ILE A 47 -1.32 -12.52 6.76
CA ILE A 47 -2.10 -11.31 6.97
C ILE A 47 -1.68 -10.26 5.93
N PRO A 48 -2.64 -9.61 5.24
CA PRO A 48 -2.29 -8.64 4.21
C PRO A 48 -1.61 -7.41 4.78
N LYS A 49 -0.51 -6.97 4.16
CA LYS A 49 0.23 -5.76 4.55
C LYS A 49 0.22 -4.73 3.43
N CYS A 50 -0.13 -3.49 3.78
CA CYS A 50 -0.15 -2.36 2.86
C CYS A 50 0.96 -1.37 3.23
N GLU A 51 1.86 -1.11 2.28
CA GLU A 51 3.02 -0.24 2.47
C GLU A 51 3.15 0.74 1.30
N ALA A 52 3.69 1.93 1.60
CA ALA A 52 3.99 2.93 0.59
C ALA A 52 5.16 2.44 -0.27
N PRO A 53 5.04 2.42 -1.60
CA PRO A 53 6.08 1.92 -2.48
C PRO A 53 7.26 2.90 -2.61
N CYS A 54 8.43 2.38 -2.97
CA CYS A 54 9.60 3.16 -3.38
C CYS A 54 9.68 3.18 -4.91
N GLY A 55 8.80 3.96 -5.52
CA GLY A 55 8.71 4.10 -6.97
C GLY A 55 7.49 3.44 -7.62
N GLY A 56 7.36 3.63 -8.93
CA GLY A 56 6.28 3.06 -9.74
C GLY A 56 5.88 3.91 -10.93
N HIS A 57 4.93 3.40 -11.72
CA HIS A 57 4.39 4.08 -12.90
C HIS A 57 2.92 4.44 -12.67
N TYR A 58 2.57 5.71 -12.90
CA TYR A 58 1.23 6.24 -12.75
C TYR A 58 0.71 6.79 -14.07
N SER A 59 -0.35 6.18 -14.60
CA SER A 59 -1.03 6.62 -15.82
C SER A 59 -2.51 6.97 -15.62
N GLY A 60 -2.97 6.94 -14.36
CA GLY A 60 -4.34 7.28 -13.99
C GLY A 60 -4.62 8.79 -14.06
N PRO A 61 -5.91 9.19 -14.13
CA PRO A 61 -6.30 10.61 -14.16
C PRO A 61 -5.97 11.36 -12.86
N SER A 62 -5.79 10.62 -11.76
CA SER A 62 -5.34 11.12 -10.45
C SER A 62 -4.70 9.97 -9.67
N GLY A 63 -3.94 10.31 -8.62
CA GLY A 63 -3.38 9.34 -7.69
C GLY A 63 -2.67 10.02 -6.53
N VAL A 64 -2.25 9.21 -5.56
CA VAL A 64 -1.47 9.64 -4.39
C VAL A 64 -0.12 8.94 -4.40
N ILE A 65 0.95 9.70 -4.20
CA ILE A 65 2.31 9.18 -3.99
C ILE A 65 2.67 9.42 -2.53
N LEU A 66 3.17 8.37 -1.88
CA LEU A 66 3.61 8.39 -0.49
C LEU A 66 5.09 8.00 -0.43
N SER A 67 5.84 8.60 0.49
CA SER A 67 7.20 8.17 0.77
C SER A 67 7.19 6.79 1.46
N PRO A 68 8.18 5.92 1.20
CA PRO A 68 8.32 4.65 1.92
C PRO A 68 8.38 4.90 3.42
N GLY A 69 7.57 4.18 4.20
CA GLY A 69 7.49 4.38 5.65
C GLY A 69 6.42 5.37 6.11
N TRP A 70 5.75 6.08 5.19
CA TRP A 70 4.62 6.97 5.51
C TRP A 70 3.55 6.28 6.38
N PRO A 71 3.01 6.95 7.42
CA PRO A 71 3.22 8.36 7.81
C PRO A 71 4.44 8.60 8.73
N GLY A 72 5.26 7.57 8.96
CA GLY A 72 6.53 7.72 9.68
C GLY A 72 7.64 8.31 8.81
N TYR A 73 8.86 8.27 9.32
CA TYR A 73 10.05 8.73 8.61
C TYR A 73 10.37 7.83 7.41
N TYR A 74 10.88 8.44 6.33
CA TYR A 74 11.48 7.68 5.25
C TYR A 74 12.79 7.05 5.72
N LYS A 75 13.15 5.90 5.14
CA LYS A 75 14.40 5.24 5.48
C LYS A 75 15.58 5.95 4.83
N ASP A 76 16.72 5.91 5.49
CA ASP A 76 17.97 6.45 4.96
C ASP A 76 18.40 5.68 3.70
N SER A 77 19.18 6.35 2.83
CA SER A 77 19.82 5.73 1.66
C SER A 77 18.86 5.07 0.66
N LEU A 78 17.63 5.60 0.53
CA LEU A 78 16.68 5.16 -0.50
C LEU A 78 16.88 5.93 -1.81
N SER A 79 16.79 5.21 -2.93
CA SER A 79 16.70 5.79 -4.27
C SER A 79 15.38 5.34 -4.90
N CYS A 80 14.37 6.21 -4.87
CA CYS A 80 13.03 5.93 -5.37
C CYS A 80 12.73 6.79 -6.60
N GLU A 81 12.13 6.19 -7.63
CA GLU A 81 11.76 6.87 -8.87
C GLU A 81 10.29 6.61 -9.20
N TRP A 82 9.55 7.69 -9.49
CA TRP A 82 8.17 7.61 -9.94
C TRP A 82 8.05 8.20 -11.34
N VAL A 83 7.43 7.45 -12.25
CA VAL A 83 7.09 7.92 -13.60
C VAL A 83 5.60 8.24 -13.63
N ILE A 84 5.26 9.48 -13.98
CA ILE A 84 3.87 9.93 -14.13
C ILE A 84 3.64 10.24 -15.60
N GLU A 85 2.74 9.49 -16.22
CA GLU A 85 2.38 9.60 -17.63
C GLU A 85 0.94 10.13 -17.74
N ALA A 86 0.75 11.14 -18.59
CA ALA A 86 -0.58 11.69 -18.89
C ALA A 86 -0.95 11.38 -20.34
N GLU A 87 -2.26 11.18 -20.58
CA GLU A 87 -2.79 11.08 -21.93
C GLU A 87 -2.45 12.32 -22.78
N ALA A 88 -2.28 12.11 -24.08
CA ALA A 88 -1.96 13.19 -25.01
C ALA A 88 -2.98 14.34 -24.92
N GLY A 89 -2.48 15.58 -24.85
CA GLY A 89 -3.30 16.78 -24.70
C GLY A 89 -3.73 17.10 -23.26
N ARG A 90 -3.34 16.29 -22.27
CA ARG A 90 -3.48 16.61 -20.84
C ARG A 90 -2.16 17.06 -20.24
N SER A 91 -2.25 17.80 -19.13
CA SER A 91 -1.10 18.25 -18.35
C SER A 91 -1.09 17.59 -16.99
N ILE A 92 0.11 17.31 -16.47
CA ILE A 92 0.29 16.78 -15.13
C ILE A 92 0.30 17.94 -14.13
N LYS A 93 -0.49 17.82 -13.07
CA LYS A 93 -0.47 18.75 -11.92
C LYS A 93 -0.09 17.97 -10.67
N ILE A 94 0.96 18.43 -9.99
CA ILE A 94 1.44 17.84 -8.72
C ILE A 94 1.21 18.86 -7.61
N SER A 95 0.71 18.39 -6.47
CA SER A 95 0.57 19.18 -5.25
C SER A 95 1.04 18.36 -4.06
N PHE A 96 1.76 19.01 -3.15
CA PHE A 96 2.26 18.38 -1.92
C PHE A 96 1.34 18.74 -0.76
N ASP A 97 0.74 17.72 -0.12
CA ASP A 97 0.03 17.93 1.15
C ASP A 97 1.03 18.00 2.32
N ARG A 98 2.10 17.20 2.27
CA ARG A 98 3.19 17.19 3.25
C ARG A 98 4.52 17.02 2.52
N PHE A 99 5.51 17.80 2.94
CA PHE A 99 6.87 17.75 2.40
C PHE A 99 7.85 18.04 3.53
N GLN A 100 8.60 17.01 3.94
CA GLN A 100 9.62 17.10 4.98
C GLN A 100 10.78 16.19 4.57
N THR A 101 11.97 16.76 4.46
CA THR A 101 13.23 16.09 4.13
C THR A 101 14.29 16.48 5.17
N GLU A 102 15.44 15.81 5.14
CA GLU A 102 16.57 16.12 6.02
C GLU A 102 16.96 17.59 5.88
N LEU A 103 17.36 18.20 6.99
CA LEU A 103 17.90 19.56 6.99
C LEU A 103 19.39 19.49 6.63
N SER A 104 19.77 20.08 5.49
CA SER A 104 21.16 20.44 5.15
C SER A 104 22.12 19.30 4.76
N TYR A 105 21.64 18.20 4.20
CA TYR A 105 22.50 17.18 3.59
C TYR A 105 22.00 16.83 2.18
N ASP A 106 22.79 17.23 1.18
CA ASP A 106 22.85 16.68 -0.19
C ASP A 106 24.23 16.03 -0.39
#